data_AF-A0A8S3JPZ1-F1
#
_entry.id   AF-A0A8S3JPZ1-F1
#
_cell.length_a   1.000
_cell.length_b   1.000
_cell.length_c   1.000
_cell.angle_alpha   90.00
_cell.angle_beta   90.00
_cell.angle_gamma   90.00
#
_symmetry.space_group_name_H-M   'P 1'
#
loop_
_entity.id
_entity.type
_entity.pdbx_description
1 polymer ?
#
loop_
_entity_poly.entity_id
_entity_poly.type
_entity_poly.pdbx_seq_one_letter_code
_entity_poly.pdbx_strand_id
1 'polypeptide(L)'
;KNSTARSKRKDFDLPITARVPGLTKQELEQLIVQELEMISRDKQVKECFDAKNALEEYIYDMRGKLDGGPYEKYSDDRNRQKLLNDLRTTENWLYNEEINQPKNVYVERLKSLKNLGEPIRNRYDEAEKRQYHVQEFFIALKQIEEAIQTWQAKSSDRYSHIDKSDIDRVYKNLTEKRK
;
A
#
# COMPACT_ATOMS: atom_id res chain seq x y z
N LYS A 1 79.59 -1.89 22.35
CA LYS A 1 78.19 -2.35 22.18
C LYS A 1 77.33 -1.64 23.21
N ASN A 2 76.73 -0.49 22.89
CA ASN A 2 75.81 0.20 23.79
C ASN A 2 74.38 -0.21 23.43
N SER A 3 73.77 -1.08 24.22
CA SER A 3 72.34 -1.39 24.11
C SER A 3 71.55 -0.24 24.74
N THR A 4 70.94 0.60 23.93
CA THR A 4 69.99 1.61 24.41
C THR A 4 68.74 0.90 24.92
N ALA A 5 68.48 1.01 26.23
CA ALA A 5 67.29 0.47 26.85
C ALA A 5 66.04 1.19 26.29
N ARG A 6 65.16 0.45 25.62
CA ARG A 6 63.92 0.96 25.05
C ARG A 6 62.95 1.27 26.19
N SER A 7 62.72 2.55 26.47
CA SER A 7 61.77 3.01 27.49
C SER A 7 60.36 2.50 27.16
N LYS A 8 59.79 1.69 28.05
CA LYS A 8 58.43 1.14 27.92
C LYS A 8 57.42 2.21 28.36
N ARG A 9 56.75 2.85 27.40
CA ARG A 9 55.62 3.75 27.68
C ARG A 9 54.39 2.92 28.04
N LYS A 10 53.65 3.38 29.04
CA LYS A 10 52.32 2.86 29.39
C LYS A 10 51.35 4.01 29.18
N ASP A 11 50.46 3.84 28.21
CA ASP A 11 49.38 4.78 27.97
C ASP A 11 48.19 4.34 28.82
N PHE A 12 47.65 5.28 29.59
CA PHE A 12 46.47 5.06 30.43
C PHE A 12 45.43 6.10 30.04
N ASP A 13 44.23 5.66 29.70
CA ASP A 13 43.12 6.57 29.46
C ASP A 13 42.69 7.19 30.78
N LEU A 14 42.80 8.51 30.86
CA LEU A 14 42.34 9.29 32.00
C LEU A 14 40.86 9.63 31.79
N PRO A 15 39.97 9.29 32.73
CA PRO A 15 38.55 9.65 32.60
C PRO A 15 38.40 11.18 32.68
N ILE A 16 37.96 11.79 31.59
CA ILE A 16 37.69 13.23 31.52
C ILE A 16 36.20 13.46 31.85
N THR A 17 35.93 14.18 32.92
CA THR A 17 34.58 14.66 33.25
C THR A 17 34.48 16.14 32.89
N ALA A 18 33.73 16.45 31.82
CA ALA A 18 33.47 17.83 31.42
C ALA A 18 32.21 18.38 32.09
N ARG A 19 32.28 19.58 32.66
CA ARG A 19 31.11 20.37 33.07
C ARG A 19 30.92 21.50 32.07
N VAL A 20 29.93 21.35 31.21
CA VAL A 20 29.58 22.33 30.18
C VAL A 20 28.21 22.94 30.51
N PRO A 21 27.94 24.19 30.09
CA PRO A 21 26.57 24.71 30.13
C PRO A 21 25.67 23.84 29.24
N GLY A 22 24.74 23.12 29.84
CA GLY A 22 23.86 22.17 29.17
C GLY A 22 23.16 21.25 30.17
N LEU A 23 22.16 20.52 29.68
CA LEU A 23 21.45 19.52 30.47
C LEU A 23 22.37 18.35 30.81
N THR A 24 22.18 17.77 31.99
CA THR A 24 22.83 16.50 32.32
C THR A 24 22.26 15.38 31.44
N LYS A 25 23.01 14.28 31.30
CA LYS A 25 22.53 13.11 30.54
C LYS A 25 21.18 12.59 31.06
N GLN A 26 20.96 12.61 32.37
CA GLN A 26 19.71 12.18 33.00
C GLN A 26 18.54 13.11 32.68
N GLU A 27 18.74 14.44 32.78
CA GLU A 27 17.71 15.42 32.43
C GLU A 27 17.37 15.36 30.93
N LEU A 28 18.39 15.17 30.07
CA LEU A 28 18.18 15.00 28.64
C LEU A 28 17.35 13.75 28.32
N GLU A 29 17.67 12.61 28.94
CA GLU A 29 16.91 11.36 28.76
C GLU A 29 15.45 11.54 29.21
N GLN A 30 15.21 12.23 30.34
CA GLN A 30 13.85 12.53 30.81
C GLN A 30 13.07 13.40 29.82
N LEU A 31 13.68 14.46 29.29
CA LEU A 31 13.04 15.33 28.31
C LEU A 31 12.78 14.61 26.98
N ILE A 32 13.68 13.72 26.55
CA ILE A 32 13.45 12.88 25.37
C ILE A 32 12.24 11.97 25.57
N VAL A 33 12.11 11.33 26.73
CA VAL A 33 10.94 10.48 27.03
C VAL A 33 9.65 11.30 26.99
N GLN A 34 9.64 12.48 27.61
CA GLN A 34 8.47 13.37 27.60
C GLN A 34 8.10 13.82 26.18
N GLU A 35 9.09 14.17 25.35
CA GLU A 35 8.88 14.52 23.95
C GLU A 35 8.27 13.34 23.16
N LEU A 36 8.82 12.14 23.34
CA LEU A 36 8.29 10.93 22.69
C LEU A 36 6.85 10.61 23.11
N GLU A 37 6.49 10.84 24.38
CA GLU A 37 5.12 10.71 24.85
C GLU A 37 4.17 11.74 24.21
N MET A 38 4.62 12.98 24.06
CA MET A 38 3.84 14.03 23.37
C MET A 38 3.63 13.67 21.90
N ILE A 39 4.70 13.29 21.18
CA ILE A 39 4.63 12.83 19.79
C ILE A 39 3.68 11.63 19.65
N SER A 40 3.72 10.68 20.60
CA SER A 40 2.84 9.51 20.57
C SER A 40 1.37 9.89 20.75
N ARG A 41 1.06 10.81 21.67
CA ARG A 41 -0.30 11.33 21.90
C ARG A 41 -0.82 12.06 20.66
N ASP A 42 -0.02 12.95 20.08
CA ASP A 42 -0.39 13.68 18.86
C ASP A 42 -0.66 12.73 17.69
N LYS A 43 0.18 11.70 17.54
CA LYS A 43 0.00 10.67 16.53
C LYS A 43 -1.31 9.90 16.72
N GLN A 44 -1.64 9.50 17.95
CA GLN A 44 -2.89 8.78 18.22
C GLN A 44 -4.12 9.62 17.89
N VAL A 45 -4.10 10.89 18.27
CA VAL A 45 -5.18 11.84 17.95
C VAL A 45 -5.32 12.01 16.45
N LYS A 46 -4.20 12.23 15.73
CA LYS A 46 -4.19 12.34 14.27
C LYS A 46 -4.75 11.09 13.60
N GLU A 47 -4.29 9.90 13.99
CA GLU A 47 -4.77 8.64 13.42
C GLU A 47 -6.27 8.40 13.70
N CYS A 48 -6.80 8.91 14.81
CA CYS A 48 -8.22 8.86 15.10
C CYS A 48 -9.02 9.76 14.14
N PHE A 49 -8.56 11.00 13.93
CA PHE A 49 -9.16 11.92 12.95
C PHE A 49 -9.08 11.38 11.53
N ASP A 50 -7.93 10.83 11.12
CA ASP A 50 -7.76 10.20 9.80
C ASP A 50 -8.73 9.03 9.61
N ALA A 51 -8.94 8.20 10.64
CA ALA A 51 -9.90 7.10 10.58
C ALA A 51 -11.35 7.58 10.49
N LYS A 52 -11.71 8.66 11.19
CA LYS A 52 -13.03 9.29 11.08
C LYS A 52 -13.26 9.86 9.68
N ASN A 53 -12.30 10.62 9.16
CA ASN A 53 -12.37 11.22 7.83
C ASN A 53 -12.46 10.14 6.73
N ALA A 54 -11.68 9.05 6.85
CA ALA A 54 -11.74 7.94 5.91
C ALA A 54 -13.11 7.23 5.91
N LEU A 55 -13.78 7.16 7.06
CA LEU A 55 -15.14 6.62 7.16
C LEU A 55 -16.17 7.56 6.52
N GLU A 56 -16.08 8.86 6.81
CA GLU A 56 -16.95 9.89 6.25
C GLU A 56 -16.84 9.97 4.71
N GLU A 57 -15.61 10.04 4.20
CA GLU A 57 -15.33 10.04 2.75
C GLU A 57 -15.92 8.80 2.08
N TYR A 58 -15.72 7.62 2.67
CA TYR A 58 -16.26 6.37 2.12
C TYR A 58 -17.80 6.38 2.07
N ILE A 59 -18.45 6.94 3.09
CA ILE A 59 -19.92 7.02 3.12
C ILE A 59 -20.43 7.91 1.99
N TYR A 60 -19.84 9.08 1.82
CA TYR A 60 -20.24 10.01 0.76
C TYR A 60 -20.00 9.44 -0.63
N ASP A 61 -18.80 8.89 -0.87
CA ASP A 61 -18.43 8.32 -2.17
C ASP A 61 -19.34 7.14 -2.55
N MET A 62 -19.54 6.19 -1.63
CA MET A 62 -20.33 5.00 -1.92
C MET A 62 -21.82 5.31 -2.11
N ARG A 63 -22.39 6.24 -1.34
CA ARG A 63 -23.81 6.60 -1.46
C ARG A 63 -24.10 7.20 -2.84
N GLY A 64 -23.27 8.13 -3.30
CA GLY A 64 -23.40 8.73 -4.63
C GLY A 64 -23.21 7.72 -5.78
N LYS A 65 -22.40 6.68 -5.57
CA LYS A 65 -22.16 5.65 -6.60
C LYS A 65 -23.24 4.57 -6.64
N LEU A 66 -23.90 4.28 -5.51
CA LEU A 66 -24.92 3.25 -5.39
C LEU A 66 -26.33 3.74 -5.75
N ASP A 67 -26.67 5.00 -5.44
CA ASP A 67 -28.02 5.55 -5.66
C ASP A 67 -28.04 6.44 -6.91
N GLY A 68 -28.50 5.89 -8.04
CA GLY A 68 -28.48 6.56 -9.35
C GLY A 68 -27.09 6.69 -9.96
N GLY A 69 -26.09 6.01 -9.39
CA GLY A 69 -24.69 6.06 -9.80
C GLY A 69 -24.23 4.85 -10.61
N PRO A 70 -22.93 4.81 -10.98
CA PRO A 70 -22.37 3.76 -11.83
C PRO A 70 -22.44 2.35 -11.23
N TYR A 71 -22.50 2.21 -9.90
CA TYR A 71 -22.48 0.89 -9.23
C TYR A 71 -23.85 0.21 -9.19
N GLU A 72 -24.91 0.93 -9.52
CA GLU A 72 -26.29 0.41 -9.49
C GLU A 72 -26.43 -0.85 -10.35
N LYS A 73 -25.85 -0.86 -11.55
CA LYS A 73 -25.90 -1.97 -12.51
C LYS A 73 -25.04 -3.18 -12.14
N TYR A 74 -24.10 -3.02 -11.22
CA TYR A 74 -23.11 -4.04 -10.83
C TYR A 74 -23.36 -4.60 -9.42
N SER A 75 -24.46 -4.19 -8.79
CA SER A 75 -24.90 -4.61 -7.48
C SER A 75 -26.23 -5.34 -7.55
N ASP A 76 -26.39 -6.31 -6.65
CA ASP A 76 -27.69 -6.96 -6.43
C ASP A 76 -28.56 -6.04 -5.57
N ASP A 77 -29.85 -5.91 -5.90
CA ASP A 77 -30.78 -4.99 -5.24
C ASP A 77 -30.83 -5.19 -3.72
N ARG A 78 -30.81 -6.45 -3.26
CA ARG A 78 -30.84 -6.77 -1.82
C ARG A 78 -29.58 -6.29 -1.12
N ASN A 79 -28.41 -6.55 -1.72
CA ASN A 79 -27.13 -6.13 -1.15
C ASN A 79 -26.95 -4.61 -1.23
N ARG A 80 -27.43 -3.97 -2.31
CA ARG A 80 -27.41 -2.52 -2.48
C ARG A 80 -28.25 -1.84 -1.41
N GLN A 81 -29.50 -2.27 -1.21
CA GLN A 81 -30.37 -1.71 -0.18
C GLN A 81 -29.81 -1.91 1.23
N LYS A 82 -29.25 -3.09 1.52
CA LYS A 82 -28.58 -3.35 2.79
C LYS A 82 -27.41 -2.38 3.02
N LEU A 83 -26.53 -2.23 2.04
CA LEU A 83 -25.39 -1.32 2.14
C LEU A 83 -25.84 0.14 2.29
N LEU A 84 -26.84 0.60 1.53
CA LEU A 84 -27.39 1.95 1.68
C LEU A 84 -27.95 2.21 3.08
N ASN A 85 -28.63 1.23 3.68
CA ASN A 85 -29.11 1.33 5.05
C ASN A 85 -27.96 1.37 6.08
N ASP A 86 -26.93 0.55 5.90
CA ASP A 86 -25.75 0.52 6.76
C ASP A 86 -24.95 1.84 6.66
N LEU A 87 -24.85 2.41 5.46
CA LEU A 87 -24.25 3.72 5.19
C LEU A 87 -25.01 4.83 5.94
N ARG A 88 -26.33 4.90 5.80
CA ARG A 88 -27.18 5.89 6.49
C ARG A 88 -27.11 5.74 8.01
N THR A 89 -27.11 4.51 8.51
CA THR A 89 -26.98 4.24 9.95
C THR A 89 -25.63 4.71 10.48
N THR A 90 -24.57 4.52 9.71
CA THR A 90 -23.22 4.95 10.09
C THR A 90 -23.02 6.46 9.96
N GLU A 91 -23.66 7.09 8.97
CA GLU A 91 -23.73 8.56 8.81
C GLU A 91 -24.41 9.20 10.02
N ASN A 92 -25.61 8.71 10.39
CA ASN A 92 -26.31 9.18 11.59
C ASN A 92 -25.46 8.98 12.86
N TRP A 93 -24.75 7.86 12.95
CA TRP A 93 -23.86 7.60 14.07
C TRP A 93 -22.70 8.61 14.13
N LEU A 94 -22.08 8.97 13.00
CA LEU A 94 -20.98 9.95 12.95
C LEU A 94 -21.38 11.34 13.43
N TYR A 95 -22.63 11.75 13.23
CA TYR A 95 -23.15 13.07 13.60
C TYR A 95 -23.84 13.13 14.96
N ASN A 96 -24.00 12.01 15.67
CA ASN A 96 -24.48 12.05 17.05
C ASN A 96 -23.37 12.67 17.93
N GLU A 97 -23.67 13.80 18.57
CA GLU A 97 -22.72 14.84 19.04
C GLU A 97 -21.66 14.44 20.10
N GLU A 98 -21.65 13.20 20.61
CA GLU A 98 -20.82 12.79 21.76
C GLU A 98 -19.81 11.67 21.46
N ILE A 99 -19.51 11.41 20.20
CA ILE A 99 -18.70 10.25 19.82
C ILE A 99 -17.20 10.59 19.81
N ASN A 100 -16.60 10.66 21.00
CA ASN A 100 -15.15 10.49 21.16
C ASN A 100 -14.84 9.00 21.27
N GLN A 101 -14.84 8.30 20.13
CA GLN A 101 -14.58 6.86 20.10
C GLN A 101 -13.11 6.57 19.79
N PRO A 102 -12.58 5.44 20.27
CA PRO A 102 -11.25 5.02 19.89
C PRO A 102 -11.19 4.70 18.39
N LYS A 103 -10.00 4.91 17.80
CA LYS A 103 -9.69 4.67 16.38
C LYS A 103 -10.24 3.34 15.85
N ASN A 104 -10.14 2.26 16.63
CA ASN A 104 -10.58 0.93 16.25
C ASN A 104 -12.08 0.87 15.89
N VAL A 105 -12.94 1.66 16.53
CA VAL A 105 -14.38 1.68 16.24
C VAL A 105 -14.64 2.23 14.85
N TYR A 106 -13.96 3.31 14.45
CA TYR A 106 -14.06 3.86 13.09
C TYR A 106 -13.55 2.86 12.05
N VAL A 107 -12.42 2.22 12.32
CA VAL A 107 -11.82 1.21 11.42
C VAL A 107 -12.73 0.00 11.24
N GLU A 108 -13.29 -0.55 12.31
CA GLU A 108 -14.19 -1.72 12.22
C GLU A 108 -15.49 -1.39 11.50
N ARG A 109 -16.07 -0.21 11.73
CA ARG A 109 -17.24 0.26 10.96
C ARG A 109 -16.91 0.41 9.48
N LEU A 110 -15.80 1.05 9.15
CA LEU A 110 -15.35 1.18 7.76
C LEU A 110 -15.13 -0.20 7.11
N LYS A 111 -14.51 -1.14 7.83
CA LYS A 111 -14.29 -2.50 7.36
C LYS A 111 -15.60 -3.23 7.09
N SER A 112 -16.59 -3.09 7.96
CA SER A 112 -17.93 -3.66 7.76
C SER A 112 -18.58 -3.14 6.48
N LEU A 113 -18.51 -1.84 6.22
CA LEU A 113 -19.06 -1.23 5.01
C LEU A 113 -18.29 -1.70 3.76
N LYS A 114 -16.95 -1.72 3.84
CA LYS A 114 -16.08 -2.19 2.75
C LYS A 114 -16.30 -3.66 2.39
N ASN A 115 -16.60 -4.52 3.36
CA ASN A 115 -16.91 -5.93 3.08
C ASN A 115 -18.08 -6.11 2.11
N LEU A 116 -19.05 -5.19 2.14
CA LEU A 116 -20.20 -5.19 1.22
C LEU A 116 -19.95 -4.35 -0.03
N GLY A 117 -19.23 -3.22 0.09
CA GLY A 117 -19.01 -2.29 -1.02
C GLY A 117 -17.87 -2.66 -1.96
N GLU A 118 -16.76 -3.22 -1.47
CA GLU A 118 -15.61 -3.61 -2.29
C GLU A 118 -15.96 -4.66 -3.37
N PRO A 119 -16.77 -5.70 -3.09
CA PRO A 119 -17.22 -6.61 -4.14
C PRO A 119 -17.97 -5.91 -5.29
N ILE A 120 -18.75 -4.88 -4.98
CA ILE A 120 -19.50 -4.11 -5.99
C ILE A 120 -18.53 -3.25 -6.81
N ARG A 121 -17.62 -2.54 -6.13
CA ARG A 121 -16.57 -1.75 -6.77
C ARG A 121 -15.69 -2.61 -7.68
N ASN A 122 -15.28 -3.79 -7.21
CA ASN A 122 -14.44 -4.70 -8.00
C ASN A 122 -15.14 -5.16 -9.27
N ARG A 123 -16.44 -5.45 -9.22
CA ARG A 123 -17.22 -5.82 -10.43
C ARG A 123 -17.31 -4.66 -11.41
N TYR A 124 -17.54 -3.44 -10.92
CA TYR A 124 -17.53 -2.24 -11.75
C TYR A 124 -16.17 -2.01 -12.39
N ASP A 125 -15.10 -2.00 -11.60
CA ASP A 125 -13.73 -1.78 -12.06
C ASP A 125 -13.29 -2.87 -13.06
N GLU A 126 -13.68 -4.13 -12.81
CA GLU A 126 -13.44 -5.23 -13.74
C GLU A 126 -14.18 -5.00 -15.05
N ALA A 127 -15.47 -4.65 -15.02
CA ALA A 127 -16.26 -4.44 -16.23
C ALA A 127 -15.68 -3.32 -17.11
N GLU A 128 -15.31 -2.19 -16.50
CA GLU A 128 -14.70 -1.04 -17.19
C GLU A 128 -13.33 -1.39 -17.79
N LYS A 129 -12.47 -2.07 -17.01
CA LYS A 129 -11.09 -2.35 -17.42
C LYS A 129 -10.94 -3.61 -18.26
N ARG A 130 -11.94 -4.50 -18.30
CA ARG A 130 -11.87 -5.78 -19.01
C ARG A 130 -11.51 -5.58 -20.47
N GLN A 131 -12.17 -4.65 -21.17
CA GLN A 131 -11.89 -4.41 -22.58
C GLN A 131 -10.43 -3.96 -22.80
N TYR A 132 -9.95 -3.03 -21.98
CA TYR A 132 -8.57 -2.57 -22.04
C TYR A 132 -7.58 -3.71 -21.78
N HIS A 133 -7.78 -4.50 -20.73
CA HIS A 133 -6.90 -5.63 -20.41
C HIS A 133 -6.90 -6.73 -21.48
N VAL A 134 -8.05 -6.97 -22.12
CA VAL A 134 -8.14 -7.89 -23.27
C VAL A 134 -7.35 -7.34 -24.46
N GLN A 135 -7.43 -6.04 -24.74
CA GLN A 135 -6.66 -5.42 -25.82
C GLN A 135 -5.15 -5.47 -25.54
N GLU A 136 -4.72 -5.11 -24.33
CA GLU A 136 -3.31 -5.22 -23.91
C GLU A 136 -2.80 -6.66 -24.02
N PHE A 137 -3.61 -7.64 -23.65
CA PHE A 137 -3.28 -9.04 -23.81
C PHE A 137 -3.07 -9.42 -25.28
N PHE A 138 -3.96 -8.98 -26.18
CA PHE A 138 -3.79 -9.22 -27.62
C PHE A 138 -2.55 -8.54 -28.21
N ILE A 139 -2.23 -7.32 -27.75
CA ILE A 139 -1.01 -6.62 -28.16
C ILE A 139 0.23 -7.41 -27.73
N ALA A 140 0.25 -7.90 -26.49
CA ALA A 140 1.35 -8.72 -25.99
C ALA A 140 1.50 -10.03 -26.80
N LEU A 141 0.39 -10.71 -27.13
CA LEU A 141 0.43 -11.90 -27.99
C LEU A 141 1.04 -11.59 -29.37
N LYS A 142 0.63 -10.48 -29.99
CA LYS A 142 1.16 -10.06 -31.29
C LYS A 142 2.67 -9.74 -31.20
N GLN A 143 3.12 -9.07 -30.15
CA GLN A 143 4.54 -8.79 -29.93
C GLN A 143 5.36 -10.07 -29.78
N ILE A 144 4.81 -11.09 -29.11
CA ILE A 144 5.45 -12.41 -29.00
C ILE A 144 5.53 -13.09 -30.38
N GLU A 145 4.46 -13.05 -31.19
CA GLU A 145 4.48 -13.58 -32.56
C GLU A 145 5.54 -12.88 -33.42
N GLU A 146 5.61 -11.56 -33.37
CA GLU A 146 6.61 -10.76 -34.09
C GLU A 146 8.03 -11.07 -33.63
N ALA A 147 8.25 -11.29 -32.33
CA ALA A 147 9.55 -11.67 -31.79
C ALA A 147 10.01 -13.05 -32.31
N ILE A 148 9.12 -14.04 -32.34
CA ILE A 148 9.41 -15.37 -32.89
C ILE A 148 9.72 -15.27 -34.39
N GLN A 149 8.93 -14.53 -35.16
CA GLN A 149 9.16 -14.34 -36.59
C GLN A 149 10.50 -13.65 -36.87
N THR A 150 10.83 -12.60 -36.10
CA THR A 150 12.10 -11.88 -36.22
C THR A 150 13.29 -12.79 -35.94
N TRP A 151 13.18 -13.65 -34.92
CA TRP A 151 14.19 -14.66 -34.59
C TRP A 151 14.34 -15.69 -35.72
N GLN A 152 13.24 -16.24 -36.24
CA GLN A 152 13.24 -17.24 -37.31
C GLN A 152 13.80 -16.68 -38.63
N ALA A 153 13.42 -15.46 -38.98
CA ALA A 153 13.89 -14.78 -40.18
C ALA A 153 15.32 -14.24 -40.05
N LYS A 154 15.90 -14.25 -38.84
CA LYS A 154 17.18 -13.61 -38.50
C LYS A 154 17.26 -12.15 -39.01
N SER A 155 16.12 -11.46 -38.99
CA SER A 155 16.00 -10.11 -39.55
C SER A 155 16.48 -9.00 -38.60
N SER A 156 16.83 -9.35 -37.36
CA SER A 156 17.39 -8.43 -36.36
C SER A 156 18.26 -9.16 -35.33
N ASP A 157 19.33 -8.51 -34.86
CA ASP A 157 20.17 -9.00 -33.76
C ASP A 157 19.54 -8.91 -32.38
N ARG A 158 18.35 -8.29 -32.26
CA ARG A 158 17.67 -8.11 -30.96
C ARG A 158 17.41 -9.43 -30.22
N TYR A 159 17.16 -10.52 -30.95
CA TYR A 159 16.80 -11.82 -30.38
C TYR A 159 17.84 -12.92 -30.67
N SER A 160 18.96 -12.61 -31.32
CA SER A 160 19.94 -13.62 -31.76
C SER A 160 20.63 -14.37 -30.62
N HIS A 161 20.60 -13.83 -29.41
CA HIS A 161 21.13 -14.43 -28.18
C HIS A 161 20.21 -15.47 -27.54
N ILE A 162 18.97 -15.63 -28.03
CA ILE A 162 17.99 -16.57 -27.46
C ILE A 162 18.18 -17.95 -28.12
N ASP A 163 18.31 -18.98 -27.29
CA ASP A 163 18.45 -20.35 -27.74
C ASP A 163 17.17 -20.89 -28.41
N LYS A 164 17.37 -21.78 -29.38
CA LYS A 164 16.26 -22.41 -30.10
C LYS A 164 15.29 -23.15 -29.18
N SER A 165 15.80 -23.81 -28.14
CA SER A 165 14.97 -24.58 -27.19
C SER A 165 13.95 -23.70 -26.46
N ASP A 166 14.33 -22.47 -26.12
CA ASP A 166 13.47 -21.50 -25.45
C ASP A 166 12.42 -20.91 -26.39
N ILE A 167 12.80 -20.57 -27.64
CA ILE A 167 11.84 -20.11 -28.66
C ILE A 167 10.82 -21.19 -28.99
N ASP A 168 11.24 -22.45 -29.15
CA ASP A 168 10.35 -23.57 -29.43
C ASP A 168 9.38 -23.79 -28.25
N ARG A 169 9.84 -23.60 -27.00
CA ARG A 169 8.98 -23.64 -25.82
C ARG A 169 7.94 -22.52 -25.83
N VAL A 170 8.33 -21.29 -26.16
CA VAL A 170 7.40 -20.14 -26.23
C VAL A 170 6.37 -20.36 -27.35
N TYR A 171 6.80 -20.82 -28.52
CA TYR A 171 5.92 -21.12 -29.66
C TYR A 171 4.89 -22.22 -29.33
N LYS A 172 5.32 -23.29 -28.66
CA LYS A 172 4.42 -24.34 -28.21
C LYS A 172 3.36 -23.81 -27.24
N ASN A 173 3.76 -23.02 -26.24
CA ASN A 173 2.81 -22.42 -25.29
C ASN A 173 1.81 -21.48 -25.97
N LEU A 174 2.28 -20.69 -26.95
CA LEU A 174 1.43 -19.78 -27.71
C LEU A 174 0.38 -20.52 -28.54
N THR A 175 0.78 -21.62 -29.19
CA THR A 175 -0.12 -22.40 -30.07
C THR A 175 -1.10 -23.28 -29.30
N GLU A 176 -0.68 -23.88 -28.19
CA GLU A 176 -1.55 -24.70 -27.33
C GLU A 176 -2.63 -23.88 -26.63
N LYS A 177 -2.31 -22.67 -26.17
CA LYS A 177 -3.25 -21.79 -25.44
C LYS A 177 -4.12 -20.90 -26.33
N ARG A 178 -3.93 -20.96 -27.65
CA ARG A 178 -4.75 -20.24 -28.64
C ARG A 178 -5.99 -21.04 -29.09
N LYS A 179 -6.02 -22.35 -28.82
CA LYS A 179 -7.21 -23.21 -28.99
C LYS A 179 -8.15 -23.08 -27.80
#